data_AF-Q473M1-F1
#
_entry.id   AF-Q473M1-F1
#
_cell.length_a   1.000
_cell.length_b   1.000
_cell.length_c   1.000
_cell.angle_alpha   90.00
_cell.angle_beta   90.00
_cell.angle_gamma   90.00
#
_symmetry.space_group_name_H-M   'P 1'
#
loop_
_entity.id
_entity.type
_entity.pdbx_description
1 polymer ?
#
loop_
_entity_poly.entity_id
_entity_poly.type
_entity_poly.pdbx_seq_one_letter_code
_entity_poly.pdbx_strand_id
1 'polypeptide(L)'
;MTRPLPTACRPRAFVPALAAAAAATLALLALSGCQAQPSQPPRGAITADRVVGDIMVRFTAPDVNVSEEAGKLLDTIEGPIRFVVKRPLSGGVWLVTAISASPDATMDQALATLRAAPRVGTAEPDRVLKPNHTMPVSRDMPAS
;
A
#
# COMPACT_ATOMS: atom_id res chain seq x y z
N MET A 1 52.56 6.14 -56.96
CA MET A 1 52.01 4.94 -57.65
C MET A 1 52.64 3.69 -57.02
N THR A 2 52.01 2.52 -57.22
CA THR A 2 52.48 1.14 -56.89
C THR A 2 52.26 0.59 -55.46
N ARG A 3 51.14 -0.14 -55.27
CA ARG A 3 51.01 -1.37 -54.43
C ARG A 3 51.63 -2.56 -55.23
N PRO A 4 51.98 -3.78 -54.69
CA PRO A 4 51.34 -4.55 -53.60
C PRO A 4 52.25 -5.48 -52.72
N LEU A 5 51.59 -6.20 -51.79
CA LEU A 5 51.94 -7.39 -50.93
C LEU A 5 52.31 -8.67 -51.75
N PRO A 6 52.53 -9.90 -51.18
CA PRO A 6 52.64 -10.46 -49.80
C PRO A 6 53.91 -11.36 -49.62
N THR A 7 54.22 -12.04 -48.50
CA THR A 7 53.81 -13.44 -48.18
C THR A 7 54.79 -14.00 -47.12
N ALA A 8 54.31 -14.67 -46.07
CA ALA A 8 54.81 -15.99 -45.62
C ALA A 8 54.12 -16.49 -44.33
N CYS A 9 53.95 -17.81 -44.31
CA CYS A 9 53.11 -18.61 -43.43
C CYS A 9 53.51 -18.67 -41.95
N ARG A 10 52.48 -18.89 -41.12
CA ARG A 10 52.55 -19.51 -39.77
C ARG A 10 53.06 -20.95 -39.84
N PRO A 11 53.59 -21.46 -38.71
CA PRO A 11 52.95 -22.63 -38.12
C PRO A 11 52.76 -22.55 -36.60
N ARG A 12 51.77 -23.33 -36.14
CA ARG A 12 51.23 -23.52 -34.80
C ARG A 12 52.14 -24.38 -33.91
N ALA A 13 52.12 -24.12 -32.60
CA ALA A 13 52.11 -25.12 -31.51
C ALA A 13 51.89 -24.37 -30.18
N PHE A 14 50.72 -24.45 -29.54
CA PHE A 14 50.28 -25.42 -28.50
C PHE A 14 50.09 -24.67 -27.16
N VAL A 15 48.86 -24.70 -26.65
CA VAL A 15 48.36 -24.05 -25.42
C VAL A 15 48.20 -25.15 -24.36
N PRO A 16 48.47 -24.87 -23.07
CA PRO A 16 47.37 -24.86 -22.10
C PRO A 16 47.53 -23.71 -21.08
N ALA A 17 46.56 -22.79 -20.95
CA ALA A 17 45.43 -22.92 -20.03
C ALA A 17 45.85 -23.11 -18.56
N LEU A 18 46.16 -22.03 -17.85
CA LEU A 18 46.01 -21.97 -16.40
C LEU A 18 46.02 -20.51 -15.89
N ALA A 19 45.06 -20.22 -15.02
CA ALA A 19 45.02 -19.08 -14.10
C ALA A 19 44.47 -17.72 -14.59
N ALA A 20 43.60 -17.70 -15.60
CA ALA A 20 42.59 -16.63 -15.75
C ALA A 20 41.37 -16.86 -14.84
N ALA A 21 41.57 -17.38 -13.62
CA ALA A 21 40.50 -17.86 -12.74
C ALA A 21 40.48 -17.21 -11.34
N ALA A 22 41.31 -16.19 -11.10
CA ALA A 22 41.38 -15.50 -9.80
C ALA A 22 40.70 -14.12 -9.77
N ALA A 23 40.33 -13.55 -10.92
CA ALA A 23 39.68 -12.23 -10.98
C ALA A 23 38.14 -12.30 -11.09
N ALA A 24 37.57 -13.49 -11.31
CA ALA A 24 36.12 -13.66 -11.50
C ALA A 24 35.35 -13.95 -10.20
N THR A 25 36.02 -14.35 -9.12
CA THR A 25 35.36 -14.77 -7.86
C THR A 25 35.06 -13.64 -6.89
N LEU A 26 35.64 -12.45 -7.07
CA LEU A 26 35.31 -11.26 -6.27
C LEU A 26 34.05 -10.52 -6.76
N ALA A 27 33.55 -10.82 -7.96
CA ALA A 27 32.31 -10.23 -8.48
C ALA A 27 31.04 -10.96 -8.01
N LEU A 28 31.16 -12.22 -7.53
CA LEU A 28 30.02 -13.06 -7.16
C LEU A 28 29.67 -13.05 -5.67
N LEU A 29 30.52 -12.47 -4.80
CA LEU A 29 30.23 -12.33 -3.36
C LEU A 29 29.42 -11.05 -3.04
N ALA A 30 29.18 -10.18 -4.01
CA ALA A 30 28.35 -8.99 -3.84
C ALA A 30 26.84 -9.26 -3.94
N LEU A 31 26.40 -10.49 -4.29
CA LEU A 31 24.98 -10.82 -4.47
C LEU A 31 24.34 -11.62 -3.33
N SER A 32 25.08 -12.01 -2.28
CA SER A 32 24.52 -12.86 -1.21
C SER A 32 23.99 -12.10 0.02
N GLY A 33 23.82 -10.78 -0.08
CA GLY A 33 23.37 -9.93 1.03
C GLY A 33 21.89 -9.57 1.04
N CYS A 34 21.02 -10.17 0.21
CA CYS A 34 19.57 -9.95 0.28
C CYS A 34 18.91 -11.02 1.16
N GLN A 35 19.23 -11.03 2.45
CA GLN A 35 18.31 -11.56 3.45
C GLN A 35 17.17 -10.56 3.54
N ALA A 36 16.21 -10.68 2.62
CA ALA A 36 14.93 -9.97 2.67
C ALA A 36 14.13 -10.51 3.85
N GLN A 37 14.53 -10.09 5.04
CA GLN A 37 13.66 -10.11 6.19
C GLN A 37 12.44 -9.29 5.78
N PRO A 38 11.19 -9.80 5.88
CA PRO A 38 10.01 -8.99 5.60
C PRO A 38 9.95 -7.92 6.69
N SER A 39 10.67 -6.82 6.48
CA SER A 39 10.52 -5.62 7.27
C SER A 39 9.13 -5.13 6.93
N GLN A 40 8.18 -5.33 7.84
CA GLN A 40 6.94 -4.54 7.82
C GLN A 40 7.35 -3.10 7.53
N PRO A 41 6.89 -2.51 6.42
CA PRO A 41 7.32 -1.17 6.05
C PRO A 41 7.05 -0.24 7.25
N PRO A 42 7.99 0.65 7.59
CA PRO A 42 7.85 1.52 8.75
C PRO A 42 6.49 2.23 8.70
N ARG A 43 5.81 2.35 9.85
CA ARG A 43 4.50 3.03 9.91
C ARG A 43 4.68 4.46 9.38
N GLY A 44 4.14 4.75 8.20
CA GLY A 44 4.32 6.02 7.49
C GLY A 44 5.20 5.98 6.23
N ALA A 45 5.74 4.82 5.84
CA ALA A 45 6.21 4.63 4.48
C ALA A 45 5.05 4.93 3.52
N ILE A 46 5.33 5.59 2.39
CA ILE A 46 4.35 5.79 1.32
C ILE A 46 4.10 4.43 0.68
N THR A 47 3.30 3.61 1.34
CA THR A 47 2.75 2.38 0.80
C THR A 47 1.74 2.77 -0.27
N ALA A 48 1.70 2.02 -1.37
CA ALA A 48 0.73 2.23 -2.46
C ALA A 48 -0.69 1.84 -2.04
N ASP A 49 -1.09 2.19 -0.81
CA ASP A 49 -2.42 1.89 -0.31
C ASP A 49 -3.42 2.77 -1.00
N ARG A 50 -4.49 2.12 -1.43
CA ARG A 50 -5.65 2.76 -2.01
C ARG A 50 -6.68 2.94 -0.92
N VAL A 51 -7.36 4.08 -0.97
CA VAL A 51 -8.53 4.32 -0.14
C VAL A 51 -9.67 3.44 -0.65
N VAL A 52 -10.18 2.57 0.22
CA VAL A 52 -11.38 1.76 -0.05
C VAL A 52 -12.64 2.59 0.24
N GLY A 53 -12.61 3.38 1.32
CA GLY A 53 -13.61 4.39 1.64
C GLY A 53 -13.73 4.68 3.13
N ASP A 54 -14.70 5.51 3.50
CA ASP A 54 -14.95 5.94 4.88
C ASP A 54 -16.10 5.15 5.53
N ILE A 55 -15.90 4.82 6.80
CA ILE A 55 -16.76 3.96 7.60
C ILE A 55 -17.00 4.64 8.95
N MET A 56 -18.26 4.71 9.35
CA MET A 56 -18.68 5.10 10.69
C MET A 56 -18.65 3.88 11.61
N VAL A 57 -17.82 3.94 12.65
CA VAL A 57 -17.61 2.83 13.59
C VAL A 57 -18.04 3.26 14.99
N ARG A 58 -18.82 2.42 15.66
CA ARG A 58 -19.14 2.55 17.09
C ARG A 58 -18.49 1.40 17.83
N PHE A 59 -17.71 1.71 18.85
CA PHE A 59 -17.12 0.70 19.71
C PHE A 59 -18.09 0.26 20.80
N THR A 60 -17.98 -1.00 21.22
CA THR A 60 -18.63 -1.48 22.45
C THR A 60 -17.87 -1.00 23.68
N ALA A 61 -18.53 -1.00 24.84
CA ALA A 61 -17.94 -0.58 26.10
C ALA A 61 -16.61 -1.32 26.41
N PRO A 62 -15.63 -0.68 27.08
CA PRO A 62 -15.62 0.72 27.56
C PRO A 62 -15.63 1.79 26.47
N ASP A 63 -16.11 2.99 26.83
CA ASP A 63 -16.19 4.12 25.91
C ASP A 63 -14.80 4.59 25.46
N VAL A 64 -14.64 4.71 24.15
CA VAL A 64 -13.42 5.19 23.52
C VAL A 64 -13.56 6.68 23.28
N ASN A 65 -12.71 7.48 23.93
CA ASN A 65 -12.83 8.94 23.93
C ASN A 65 -11.68 9.67 23.21
N VAL A 66 -10.60 8.96 22.88
CA VAL A 66 -9.41 9.52 22.23
C VAL A 66 -9.04 8.74 20.98
N SER A 67 -8.60 9.46 19.94
CA SER A 67 -8.27 8.86 18.64
C SER A 67 -7.17 7.80 18.72
N GLU A 68 -6.22 7.96 19.65
CA GLU A 68 -5.13 7.02 19.87
C GLU A 68 -5.65 5.65 20.36
N GLU A 69 -6.61 5.65 21.28
CA GLU A 69 -7.22 4.42 21.79
C GLU A 69 -8.05 3.73 20.69
N ALA A 70 -8.84 4.49 19.93
CA ALA A 70 -9.55 3.97 18.77
C ALA A 70 -8.59 3.35 17.75
N GLY A 71 -7.47 4.01 17.46
CA GLY A 71 -6.42 3.50 16.59
C GLY A 71 -5.82 2.19 17.12
N LYS A 72 -5.49 2.12 18.42
CA LYS A 72 -4.96 0.90 19.05
C LYS A 72 -5.94 -0.26 18.96
N LEU A 73 -7.23 -0.02 19.14
CA LEU A 73 -8.25 -1.07 19.00
C LEU A 73 -8.33 -1.58 17.57
N LEU A 74 -8.31 -0.69 16.58
CA LEU A 74 -8.35 -1.06 15.17
C LEU A 74 -7.05 -1.71 14.67
N ASP A 75 -5.90 -1.35 15.24
CA ASP A 75 -4.60 -1.97 14.95
C ASP A 75 -4.55 -3.46 15.33
N THR A 76 -5.45 -3.93 16.21
CA THR A 76 -5.56 -5.37 16.54
C THR A 76 -6.25 -6.20 15.45
N ILE A 77 -6.89 -5.54 14.49
CA ILE A 77 -7.62 -6.21 13.42
C ILE A 77 -6.63 -6.59 12.32
N GLU A 78 -6.38 -7.89 12.20
CA GLU A 78 -5.51 -8.43 11.17
C GLU A 78 -6.24 -8.55 9.83
N GLY A 79 -5.51 -8.32 8.74
CA GLY A 79 -6.02 -8.52 7.39
C GLY A 79 -5.34 -7.66 6.33
N PRO A 80 -5.77 -7.80 5.07
CA PRO A 80 -5.25 -6.98 3.96
C PRO A 80 -5.75 -5.52 4.03
N ILE A 81 -6.81 -5.26 4.78
CA ILE A 81 -7.42 -3.94 4.95
C ILE A 81 -6.99 -3.36 6.29
N ARG A 82 -6.43 -2.15 6.26
CA ARG A 82 -6.04 -1.39 7.44
C ARG A 82 -7.04 -0.27 7.68
N PHE A 83 -7.20 0.09 8.94
CA PHE A 83 -8.22 1.05 9.37
C PHE A 83 -7.54 2.24 10.05
N VAL A 84 -7.72 3.43 9.48
CA VAL A 84 -7.12 4.67 9.98
C VAL A 84 -8.21 5.56 10.54
N VAL A 85 -8.09 5.93 11.82
CA VAL A 85 -9.03 6.85 12.48
C VAL A 85 -8.81 8.27 11.96
N LYS A 86 -9.86 8.92 11.45
CA LYS A 86 -9.82 10.32 11.02
C LYS A 86 -10.21 11.27 12.15
N ARG A 87 -11.38 11.06 12.76
CA ARG A 87 -11.94 11.95 13.78
C ARG A 87 -13.06 11.27 14.58
N PRO A 88 -13.30 11.70 15.83
CA PRO A 88 -14.55 11.39 16.51
C PRO A 88 -15.72 12.14 15.87
N LEU A 89 -16.89 11.53 15.91
CA LEU A 89 -18.19 12.10 15.58
C LEU A 89 -19.07 12.14 16.83
N SER A 90 -20.16 12.89 16.77
CA SER A 90 -21.13 12.97 17.87
C SER A 90 -21.73 11.61 18.21
N GLY A 91 -21.99 11.39 19.50
CA GLY A 91 -22.67 10.18 19.98
C GLY A 91 -21.78 8.94 19.99
N GLY A 92 -20.46 9.07 20.17
CA GLY A 92 -19.55 7.92 20.35
C GLY A 92 -19.24 7.13 19.07
N VAL A 93 -19.44 7.76 17.90
CA VAL A 93 -19.10 7.18 16.59
C VAL A 93 -17.77 7.77 16.13
N TRP A 94 -17.00 7.00 15.39
CA TRP A 94 -15.70 7.38 14.86
C TRP A 94 -15.74 7.27 13.35
N LEU A 95 -15.18 8.26 12.65
CA LEU A 95 -14.96 8.17 11.22
C LEU A 95 -13.61 7.50 10.97
N VAL A 96 -13.64 6.39 10.26
CA VAL A 96 -12.48 5.52 10.00
C VAL A 96 -12.36 5.31 8.50
N THR A 97 -11.15 5.48 7.95
CA THR A 97 -10.87 5.17 6.55
C THR A 97 -10.29 3.79 6.44
N ALA A 98 -10.90 2.95 5.59
CA ALA A 98 -10.33 1.70 5.17
C ALA A 98 -9.34 1.95 4.03
N ILE A 99 -8.11 1.46 4.19
CA ILE A 99 -7.05 1.52 3.19
C ILE A 99 -6.50 0.12 2.92
N SER A 100 -6.10 -0.17 1.69
CA SER A 100 -5.54 -1.47 1.33
C SER A 100 -4.53 -1.33 0.21
N ALA A 101 -3.45 -2.13 0.26
CA ALA A 101 -2.51 -2.28 -0.84
C ALA A 101 -3.09 -3.13 -1.99
N SER A 102 -4.11 -3.94 -1.70
CA SER A 102 -4.76 -4.81 -2.70
C SER A 102 -5.76 -4.01 -3.56
N PRO A 103 -5.68 -4.10 -4.89
CA PRO A 103 -6.65 -3.45 -5.78
C PRO A 103 -8.04 -4.10 -5.71
N ASP A 104 -8.13 -5.34 -5.24
CA ASP A 104 -9.38 -6.11 -5.17
C ASP A 104 -10.11 -5.92 -3.83
N ALA A 105 -9.57 -5.09 -2.92
CA ALA A 105 -10.19 -4.83 -1.63
C ALA A 105 -11.50 -4.04 -1.80
N THR A 106 -12.59 -4.58 -1.25
CA THR A 106 -13.92 -3.97 -1.37
C THR A 106 -14.39 -3.37 -0.04
N MET A 107 -15.33 -2.43 -0.15
CA MET A 107 -15.99 -1.85 1.03
C MET A 107 -16.73 -2.92 1.84
N ASP A 108 -17.36 -3.89 1.18
CA ASP A 108 -18.09 -4.96 1.86
C ASP A 108 -17.15 -5.85 2.69
N GLN A 109 -15.95 -6.14 2.18
CA GLN A 109 -14.92 -6.85 2.94
C GLN A 109 -14.45 -6.04 4.15
N ALA A 110 -14.25 -4.72 3.99
CA ALA A 110 -13.88 -3.84 5.09
C ALA A 110 -14.93 -3.84 6.21
N LEU A 111 -16.22 -3.74 5.84
CA LEU A 111 -17.34 -3.78 6.76
C LEU A 111 -17.47 -5.13 7.45
N ALA A 112 -17.33 -6.24 6.70
CA ALA A 112 -17.37 -7.58 7.27
C ALA A 112 -16.24 -7.80 8.28
N THR A 113 -15.03 -7.32 7.97
CA THR A 113 -13.86 -7.40 8.85
C THR A 113 -14.09 -6.61 10.14
N LEU A 114 -14.58 -5.37 10.05
CA LEU A 114 -14.88 -4.55 11.22
C LEU A 114 -15.99 -5.17 12.07
N ARG A 115 -17.07 -5.66 11.46
CA ARG A 115 -18.19 -6.26 12.21
C ARG A 115 -17.82 -7.58 12.88
N ALA A 116 -16.81 -8.29 12.37
CA ALA A 116 -16.27 -9.47 13.01
C ALA A 116 -15.34 -9.15 14.20
N ALA A 117 -14.90 -7.91 14.35
CA ALA A 117 -13.98 -7.52 15.41
C ALA A 117 -14.70 -7.40 16.78
N PRO A 118 -14.10 -7.91 17.87
CA PRO A 118 -14.79 -8.10 19.16
C PRO A 118 -15.21 -6.81 19.87
N ARG A 119 -14.56 -5.67 19.57
CA ARG A 119 -14.84 -4.37 20.18
C ARG A 119 -15.65 -3.43 19.29
N VAL A 120 -16.04 -3.87 18.09
CA VAL A 120 -16.84 -3.09 17.17
C VAL A 120 -18.31 -3.48 17.35
N GLY A 121 -19.13 -2.52 17.80
CA GLY A 121 -20.56 -2.74 17.96
C GLY A 121 -21.31 -2.56 16.64
N THR A 122 -21.03 -1.47 15.92
CA THR A 122 -21.61 -1.21 14.60
C THR A 122 -20.56 -0.62 13.68
N ALA A 123 -20.58 -1.03 12.41
CA ALA A 123 -19.78 -0.44 11.34
C ALA A 123 -20.67 -0.24 10.12
N GLU A 124 -20.82 1.00 9.68
CA GLU A 124 -21.66 1.40 8.56
C GLU A 124 -20.88 2.29 7.59
N PRO A 125 -21.08 2.16 6.27
CA PRO A 125 -20.40 3.01 5.31
C PRO A 125 -20.88 4.47 5.46
N ASP A 126 -19.95 5.43 5.31
CA ASP A 126 -20.29 6.85 5.24
C ASP A 126 -20.98 7.14 3.89
N ARG A 127 -22.31 7.08 3.88
CA ARG A 127 -23.11 7.29 2.67
C ARG A 127 -23.29 8.78 2.45
N VAL A 128 -22.85 9.26 1.29
CA VAL A 128 -23.22 10.60 0.81
C VAL A 128 -24.73 10.62 0.54
N LEU A 129 -25.47 11.38 1.35
CA LEU A 129 -26.88 11.63 1.10
C LEU A 129 -27.01 12.39 -0.21
N LYS A 130 -27.62 11.76 -1.21
CA LYS A 130 -27.98 12.45 -2.45
C LYS A 130 -29.16 13.37 -2.15
N PRO A 131 -29.09 14.67 -2.51
CA PRO A 131 -30.25 15.55 -2.40
C PRO A 131 -31.42 14.97 -3.18
N ASN A 132 -32.60 14.91 -2.54
CA ASN A 132 -33.83 14.42 -3.17
C ASN A 132 -34.46 15.45 -4.12
N HIS A 133 -33.76 16.53 -4.45
CA HIS A 133 -34.23 17.55 -5.37
C HIS A 133 -33.16 17.82 -6.43
N THR A 134 -33.62 18.04 -7.66
CA THR A 134 -32.78 18.59 -8.71
C THR A 134 -32.43 20.02 -8.31
N MET A 135 -31.14 20.37 -8.32
CA MET A 135 -30.70 21.73 -8.01
C MET A 135 -31.40 22.70 -8.98
N PRO A 136 -32.13 23.72 -8.49
CA PRO A 136 -32.83 24.66 -9.37
C PRO A 136 -31.83 25.38 -10.27
N VAL A 137 -32.12 25.39 -11.58
CA VAL A 137 -31.20 25.87 -12.63
C VAL A 137 -31.12 27.41 -12.69
N SER A 138 -32.08 28.12 -12.08
CA SER A 138 -32.12 29.58 -12.08
C SER A 138 -32.33 30.15 -10.68
N ARG A 139 -31.64 31.26 -10.39
CA ARG A 139 -31.98 32.19 -9.33
C ARG A 139 -33.00 33.19 -9.92
N ASP A 140 -34.24 32.78 -10.09
CA ASP A 140 -35.32 33.72 -10.38
C ASP A 140 -35.61 34.52 -9.10
N MET A 141 -34.79 35.53 -8.84
CA MET A 141 -35.15 36.60 -7.92
C MET A 141 -36.13 37.53 -8.64
N PRO A 142 -37.29 37.86 -8.07
CA PRO A 142 -38.12 38.92 -8.61
C PRO A 142 -37.34 40.24 -8.57
N ALA A 143 -37.34 40.96 -9.69
CA ALA A 143 -36.80 42.31 -9.75
C ALA A 143 -37.57 43.19 -8.75
N SER A 144 -36.83 43.79 -7.81
CA SER A 144 -37.35 44.82 -6.91
C SER A 144 -37.62 46.10 -7.68
#